data_AF-A0A8T2FS47-F1
#
_entry.id   AF-A0A8T2FS47-F1
#
_cell.length_a   1.000
_cell.length_b   1.000
_cell.length_c   1.000
_cell.angle_alpha   90.00
_cell.angle_beta   90.00
_cell.angle_gamma   90.00
#
_symmetry.space_group_name_H-M   'P 1'
#
loop_
_entity.id
_entity.type
_entity.pdbx_description
1 polymer ?
#
loop_
_entity_poly.entity_id
_entity_poly.type
_entity_poly.pdbx_seq_one_letter_code
_entity_poly.pdbx_strand_id
1 'polypeptide(L)'
;MENREDLNSILPYLPLVIRSSSLYWPPRVVEALKAMSEGPSHSQVDSGEVLRQAIFDMRRSLSFSTLEPSASNGYAFLFDELIDEKESKRWFDEIIPALASLLLQFPSLLEVHFQNADNIVSGIKTGLRLLNSQQAGIVFLSQELIGALLACSFFCLFPDDNRGAKHLPVINFDHLFASLYISYSQSQESKIRCIMHYFERFCSCVPIGIVSFERKITAAPDADFWSKSDVSLCAFKVHSFGLIEDQPDNALEVDFANKYLGGGSLSRGCVQEEIRFMINPELIAGMLFLPRMDDNEAIEIVGAERFSCYTGYASSFRFAGEYIDKKAMDPFKRRRTRIVAIDALCTPKMRHFKDICLLREINKALCGFLNCSKAWEHQNIFMDEGDNEIQLVRNGRDSGLLRTETTAVGIILQTFSTFFHL
;
A
#
# COMPACT_ATOMS: atom_id res chain seq x y z
N MET A 1 20.56 -15.09 8.72
CA MET A 1 19.85 -13.83 8.42
C MET A 1 20.21 -12.67 9.35
N GLU A 2 20.75 -12.91 10.55
CA GLU A 2 20.97 -11.87 11.59
C GLU A 2 21.87 -10.69 11.17
N ASN A 3 22.74 -10.88 10.16
CA ASN A 3 23.64 -9.82 9.67
C ASN A 3 23.04 -8.94 8.57
N ARG A 4 21.79 -9.20 8.15
CA ARG A 4 21.12 -8.46 7.08
C ARG A 4 20.58 -7.12 7.59
N GLU A 5 21.16 -6.01 7.11
CA GLU A 5 20.73 -4.65 7.48
C GLU A 5 19.27 -4.37 7.12
N ASP A 6 18.79 -4.87 5.98
CA ASP A 6 17.42 -4.71 5.53
C ASP A 6 16.44 -5.36 6.51
N LEU A 7 16.64 -6.65 6.83
CA LEU A 7 15.85 -7.36 7.84
C LEU A 7 15.93 -6.67 9.21
N ASN A 8 17.13 -6.31 9.66
CA ASN A 8 17.31 -5.67 10.97
C ASN A 8 16.57 -4.34 11.10
N SER A 9 16.38 -3.61 9.99
CA SER A 9 15.62 -2.35 9.99
C SER A 9 14.12 -2.55 10.21
N ILE A 10 13.54 -3.65 9.69
CA ILE A 10 12.09 -3.90 9.73
C ILE A 10 11.67 -4.86 10.83
N LEU A 11 12.58 -5.72 11.32
CA LEU A 11 12.32 -6.73 12.34
C LEU A 11 11.60 -6.18 13.59
N PRO A 12 11.91 -4.98 14.13
CA PRO A 12 11.18 -4.42 15.27
C PRO A 12 9.69 -4.15 15.01
N TYR A 13 9.28 -4.14 13.73
CA TYR A 13 7.92 -3.89 13.27
C TYR A 13 7.25 -5.15 12.72
N LEU A 14 7.92 -6.31 12.84
CA LEU A 14 7.37 -7.62 12.49
C LEU A 14 7.01 -8.39 13.75
N PRO A 15 5.99 -9.26 13.70
CA PRO A 15 5.53 -10.01 14.87
C PRO A 15 6.34 -11.30 15.13
N LEU A 16 7.57 -11.35 14.62
CA LEU A 16 8.43 -12.53 14.62
C LEU A 16 9.67 -12.30 15.46
N VAL A 17 10.21 -13.39 15.99
CA VAL A 17 11.52 -13.41 16.67
C VAL A 17 12.55 -14.08 15.79
N ILE A 18 13.78 -13.60 15.84
CA ILE A 18 14.93 -14.24 15.18
C ILE A 18 15.66 -15.13 16.19
N ARG A 19 15.91 -16.39 15.81
CA ARG A 19 16.70 -17.35 16.61
C ARG A 19 17.54 -18.21 15.67
N SER A 20 18.83 -18.34 15.96
CA SER A 20 19.74 -19.15 15.12
C SER A 20 19.61 -18.80 13.63
N SER A 21 19.53 -17.49 13.33
CA SER A 21 19.41 -16.97 11.97
C SER A 21 18.14 -17.34 11.18
N SER A 22 17.09 -17.86 11.83
CA SER A 22 15.77 -18.13 11.24
C SER A 22 14.66 -17.35 11.97
N LEU A 23 13.56 -17.06 11.28
CA LEU A 23 12.41 -16.34 11.82
C LEU A 23 11.37 -17.32 12.38
N TYR A 24 10.78 -16.96 13.52
CA TYR A 24 9.77 -17.79 14.18
C TYR A 24 8.66 -16.96 14.81
N TRP A 25 7.47 -17.54 14.82
CA TRP A 25 6.42 -17.15 15.75
C TRP A 25 6.74 -17.65 17.17
N PRO A 26 6.35 -16.92 18.22
CA PRO A 26 6.35 -17.47 19.57
C PRO A 26 5.49 -18.75 19.68
N PRO A 27 5.86 -19.73 20.53
CA PRO A 27 5.17 -21.03 20.59
C PRO A 27 3.65 -20.96 20.78
N ARG A 28 3.16 -20.08 21.67
CA ARG A 28 1.72 -19.91 21.91
C ARG A 28 0.96 -19.37 20.70
N VAL A 29 1.61 -18.53 19.88
CA VAL A 29 1.02 -18.03 18.64
C VAL A 29 0.95 -19.16 17.62
N VAL A 30 2.00 -19.99 17.52
CA VAL A 30 1.98 -21.20 16.68
C VAL A 30 0.86 -22.15 17.07
N GLU A 31 0.68 -22.42 18.37
CA GLU A 31 -0.40 -23.29 18.87
C GLU A 31 -1.78 -22.77 18.49
N ALA A 32 -2.04 -21.47 18.71
CA ALA A 32 -3.31 -20.85 18.34
C ALA A 32 -3.56 -20.87 16.83
N LEU A 33 -2.55 -20.52 16.02
CA LEU A 33 -2.65 -20.55 14.56
C LEU A 33 -2.85 -21.97 14.02
N LYS A 34 -2.18 -22.98 14.60
CA LYS A 34 -2.40 -24.40 14.24
C LYS A 34 -3.82 -24.84 14.53
N ALA A 35 -4.32 -24.58 15.74
CA ALA A 35 -5.69 -24.91 16.10
C ALA A 35 -6.69 -24.24 15.16
N MET A 36 -6.50 -22.95 14.83
CA MET A 36 -7.37 -22.22 13.90
C MET A 36 -7.27 -22.77 12.47
N SER A 37 -6.08 -23.18 12.02
CA SER A 37 -5.88 -23.78 10.70
C SER A 37 -6.61 -25.12 10.51
N GLU A 38 -6.90 -25.82 11.60
CA GLU A 38 -7.68 -27.07 11.61
C GLU A 38 -9.20 -26.84 11.69
N GLY A 39 -9.64 -25.59 11.67
CA GLY A 39 -11.05 -25.21 11.65
C GLY A 39 -11.69 -24.97 13.03
N PRO A 40 -12.97 -24.55 13.05
CA PRO A 40 -13.68 -24.19 14.28
C PRO A 40 -13.90 -25.39 15.21
N SER A 41 -13.97 -26.62 14.69
CA SER A 41 -14.10 -27.83 15.55
C SER A 41 -12.89 -28.06 16.46
N HIS A 42 -11.71 -27.56 16.08
CA HIS A 42 -10.48 -27.69 16.84
C HIS A 42 -10.18 -26.42 17.66
N SER A 43 -10.33 -25.25 17.05
CA SER A 43 -10.02 -23.95 17.70
C SER A 43 -11.14 -23.35 18.52
N GLN A 44 -12.39 -23.76 18.30
CA GLN A 44 -13.61 -23.11 18.78
C GLN A 44 -13.81 -21.68 18.25
N VAL A 45 -13.00 -21.21 17.29
CA VAL A 45 -13.14 -19.88 16.69
C VAL A 45 -14.21 -19.94 15.59
N ASP A 46 -15.46 -19.74 15.99
CA ASP A 46 -16.66 -19.82 15.11
C ASP A 46 -17.50 -18.53 15.09
N SER A 47 -17.05 -17.47 15.74
CA SER A 47 -17.70 -16.16 15.80
C SER A 47 -16.70 -15.00 15.83
N GLY A 48 -17.18 -13.78 15.56
CA GLY A 48 -16.39 -12.55 15.63
C GLY A 48 -15.90 -12.27 17.05
N GLU A 49 -16.73 -12.51 18.06
CA GLU A 49 -16.34 -12.42 19.48
C GLU A 49 -15.18 -13.37 19.81
N VAL A 50 -15.30 -14.65 19.44
CA VAL A 50 -14.26 -15.65 19.78
C VAL A 50 -12.98 -15.43 18.98
N LEU A 51 -13.07 -15.04 17.71
CA LEU A 51 -11.91 -14.65 16.90
C LEU A 51 -11.15 -13.50 17.56
N ARG A 52 -11.87 -12.49 18.05
CA ARG A 52 -11.23 -11.37 18.73
C ARG A 52 -10.54 -11.81 20.02
N GLN A 53 -11.15 -12.71 20.79
CA GLN A 53 -10.54 -13.25 22.00
C GLN A 53 -9.25 -14.01 21.67
N ALA A 54 -9.24 -14.83 20.62
CA ALA A 54 -8.03 -15.50 20.13
C ALA A 54 -6.94 -14.51 19.72
N ILE A 55 -7.29 -13.43 19.02
CA ILE A 55 -6.37 -12.33 18.67
C ILE A 55 -5.79 -11.68 19.94
N PHE A 56 -6.61 -11.42 20.95
CA PHE A 56 -6.17 -10.85 22.23
C PHE A 56 -5.12 -11.74 22.90
N ASP A 57 -5.38 -13.05 22.99
CA ASP A 57 -4.49 -14.01 23.65
C ASP A 57 -3.16 -14.21 22.89
N MET A 58 -3.18 -14.16 21.56
CA MET A 58 -1.97 -14.14 20.73
C MET A 58 -1.14 -12.87 20.97
N ARG A 59 -1.75 -11.69 20.96
CA ARG A 59 -1.05 -10.43 21.25
C ARG A 59 -0.46 -10.39 22.66
N ARG A 60 -1.19 -10.90 23.64
CA ARG A 60 -0.69 -11.01 25.02
C ARG A 60 0.54 -11.91 25.08
N SER A 61 0.59 -12.99 24.29
CA SER A 61 1.74 -13.88 24.17
C SER A 61 2.94 -13.22 23.48
N LEU A 62 2.70 -12.23 22.62
CA LEU A 62 3.70 -11.39 21.97
C LEU A 62 4.18 -10.23 22.86
N SER A 63 3.59 -10.04 24.05
CA SER A 63 3.81 -8.89 24.94
C SER A 63 3.49 -7.53 24.30
N PHE A 64 2.54 -7.52 23.35
CA PHE A 64 2.12 -6.28 22.69
C PHE A 64 1.06 -5.54 23.49
N SER A 65 1.03 -4.22 23.34
CA SER A 65 0.04 -3.34 23.95
C SER A 65 -1.40 -3.65 23.48
N THR A 66 -2.36 -3.30 24.34
CA THR A 66 -3.80 -3.45 24.05
C THR A 66 -4.20 -2.56 22.88
N LEU A 67 -4.96 -3.12 21.94
CA LEU A 67 -5.53 -2.42 20.78
C LEU A 67 -6.68 -1.49 21.17
N GLU A 68 -7.27 -0.81 20.19
CA GLU A 68 -8.51 -0.06 20.38
C GLU A 68 -9.59 -0.95 21.07
N PRO A 69 -10.15 -0.54 22.23
CA PRO A 69 -11.03 -1.40 23.02
C PRO A 69 -12.33 -1.82 22.31
N SER A 70 -12.90 -0.89 21.55
CA SER A 70 -14.13 -1.06 20.76
C SER A 70 -13.92 -1.95 19.54
N ALA A 71 -12.67 -2.22 19.12
CA ALA A 71 -12.39 -3.15 18.03
C ALA A 71 -13.02 -4.52 18.31
N SER A 72 -13.07 -4.95 19.58
CA SER A 72 -13.73 -6.22 19.94
C SER A 72 -15.19 -6.26 19.53
N ASN A 73 -15.91 -5.18 19.82
CA ASN A 73 -17.29 -5.05 19.42
C ASN A 73 -17.42 -4.92 17.91
N GLY A 74 -16.42 -4.36 17.22
CA GLY A 74 -16.39 -4.27 15.76
C GLY A 74 -16.34 -5.61 15.03
N TYR A 75 -15.50 -6.56 15.49
CA TYR A 75 -15.44 -7.90 14.90
C TYR A 75 -16.74 -8.67 15.16
N ALA A 76 -17.21 -8.67 16.42
CA ALA A 76 -18.46 -9.32 16.79
C ALA A 76 -19.63 -8.73 15.99
N PHE A 77 -19.77 -7.40 15.96
CA PHE A 77 -20.83 -6.74 15.21
C PHE A 77 -20.81 -7.07 13.72
N LEU A 78 -19.62 -7.13 13.08
CA LEU A 78 -19.53 -7.51 11.67
C LEU A 78 -20.01 -8.96 11.43
N PHE A 79 -19.38 -9.91 12.11
CA PHE A 79 -19.52 -11.33 11.81
C PHE A 79 -20.76 -11.97 12.44
N ASP A 80 -21.19 -11.48 13.60
CA ASP A 80 -22.24 -12.11 14.40
C ASP A 80 -23.60 -11.42 14.20
N GLU A 81 -23.62 -10.17 13.73
CA GLU A 81 -24.85 -9.39 13.55
C GLU A 81 -25.07 -8.81 12.15
N LEU A 82 -24.02 -8.32 11.48
CA LEU A 82 -24.17 -7.48 10.28
C LEU A 82 -24.21 -8.27 8.97
N ILE A 83 -23.31 -9.24 8.79
CA ILE A 83 -23.28 -10.07 7.56
C ILE A 83 -24.20 -11.28 7.69
N ASP A 84 -24.57 -11.88 6.56
CA ASP A 84 -25.45 -13.05 6.55
C ASP A 84 -24.80 -14.25 7.26
N GLU A 85 -25.60 -15.03 8.00
CA GLU A 85 -25.12 -16.18 8.78
C GLU A 85 -24.35 -17.19 7.92
N LYS A 86 -24.76 -17.40 6.66
CA LYS A 86 -24.06 -18.29 5.74
C LYS A 86 -22.72 -17.71 5.28
N GLU A 87 -22.67 -16.39 5.05
CA GLU A 87 -21.42 -15.67 4.72
C GLU A 87 -20.43 -15.75 5.89
N SER A 88 -20.91 -15.48 7.11
CA SER A 88 -20.12 -15.58 8.35
C SER A 88 -19.61 -17.00 8.60
N LYS A 89 -20.50 -18.00 8.51
CA LYS A 89 -20.13 -19.40 8.65
C LYS A 89 -19.06 -19.82 7.65
N ARG A 90 -19.18 -19.43 6.38
CA ARG A 90 -18.13 -19.69 5.37
C ARG A 90 -16.79 -19.06 5.76
N TRP A 91 -16.82 -17.85 6.33
CA TRP A 91 -15.61 -17.20 6.81
C TRP A 91 -14.90 -18.01 7.89
N PHE A 92 -15.62 -18.51 8.90
CA PHE A 92 -15.01 -19.32 9.96
C PHE A 92 -14.67 -20.75 9.54
N ASP A 93 -15.46 -21.36 8.65
CA ASP A 93 -15.23 -22.73 8.17
C ASP A 93 -14.07 -22.81 7.14
N GLU A 94 -13.83 -21.75 6.35
CA GLU A 94 -12.90 -21.79 5.22
C GLU A 94 -11.83 -20.69 5.25
N ILE A 95 -12.22 -19.43 5.42
CA ILE A 95 -11.31 -18.28 5.23
C ILE A 95 -10.36 -18.10 6.41
N ILE A 96 -10.88 -18.07 7.65
CA ILE A 96 -10.06 -17.93 8.86
C ILE A 96 -9.02 -19.07 8.98
N PRO A 97 -9.36 -20.35 8.74
CA PRO A 97 -8.37 -21.44 8.73
C PRO A 97 -7.30 -21.29 7.63
N ALA A 98 -7.69 -20.82 6.44
CA ALA A 98 -6.75 -20.56 5.35
C ALA A 98 -5.78 -19.41 5.69
N LEU A 99 -6.28 -18.32 6.28
CA LEU A 99 -5.44 -17.21 6.76
C LEU A 99 -4.51 -17.66 7.91
N ALA A 100 -4.99 -18.48 8.84
CA ALA A 100 -4.15 -19.05 9.89
C ALA A 100 -3.03 -19.93 9.33
N SER A 101 -3.33 -20.73 8.31
CA SER A 101 -2.35 -21.54 7.56
C SER A 101 -1.29 -20.66 6.87
N LEU A 102 -1.73 -19.58 6.21
CA LEU A 102 -0.83 -18.60 5.60
C LEU A 102 0.08 -17.94 6.65
N LEU A 103 -0.46 -17.59 7.82
CA LEU A 103 0.33 -17.02 8.91
C LEU A 103 1.36 -18.02 9.46
N LEU A 104 1.06 -19.32 9.52
CA LEU A 104 2.07 -20.33 9.87
C LEU A 104 3.23 -20.37 8.87
N GLN A 105 2.98 -20.07 7.59
CA GLN A 105 4.00 -20.00 6.53
C GLN A 105 4.72 -18.64 6.47
N PHE A 106 4.21 -17.61 7.15
CA PHE A 106 4.76 -16.25 7.09
C PHE A 106 6.27 -16.15 7.38
N PRO A 107 6.85 -16.84 8.39
CA PRO A 107 8.28 -16.78 8.63
C PRO A 107 9.10 -17.31 7.44
N SER A 108 8.69 -18.44 6.85
CA SER A 108 9.37 -19.00 5.68
C SER A 108 9.18 -18.14 4.43
N LEU A 109 8.01 -17.51 4.26
CA LEU A 109 7.76 -16.57 3.16
C LEU A 109 8.72 -15.36 3.25
N LEU A 110 8.93 -14.83 4.45
CA LEU A 110 9.91 -13.76 4.68
C LEU A 110 11.35 -14.22 4.44
N GLU A 111 11.72 -15.43 4.88
CA GLU A 111 13.04 -16.00 4.61
C GLU A 111 13.32 -16.13 3.12
N VAL A 112 12.37 -16.69 2.36
CA VAL A 112 12.45 -16.80 0.90
C VAL A 112 12.55 -15.44 0.25
N HIS A 113 11.79 -14.44 0.73
CA HIS A 113 11.89 -13.07 0.26
C HIS A 113 13.31 -12.52 0.43
N PHE A 114 13.89 -12.57 1.63
CA PHE A 114 15.24 -12.07 1.87
C PHE A 114 16.32 -12.87 1.14
N GLN A 115 16.12 -14.17 0.87
CA GLN A 115 17.05 -14.96 0.07
C GLN A 115 17.08 -14.52 -1.41
N ASN A 116 15.95 -14.04 -1.93
CA ASN A 116 15.80 -13.69 -3.35
C ASN A 116 15.92 -12.19 -3.64
N ALA A 117 15.76 -11.34 -2.63
CA ALA A 117 15.71 -9.87 -2.76
C ALA A 117 16.93 -9.25 -3.47
N ASP A 118 18.12 -9.84 -3.31
CA ASP A 118 19.34 -9.29 -3.91
C ASP A 118 19.48 -9.64 -5.40
N ASN A 119 18.61 -10.54 -5.92
CA ASN A 119 18.68 -11.06 -7.28
C ASN A 119 17.62 -10.46 -8.23
N ILE A 120 16.68 -9.65 -7.72
CA ILE A 120 15.60 -9.07 -8.55
C ILE A 120 16.15 -8.01 -9.50
N VAL A 121 16.97 -7.10 -8.97
CA VAL A 121 17.63 -6.05 -9.76
C VAL A 121 19.09 -5.95 -9.36
N SER A 122 19.99 -6.15 -10.33
CA SER A 122 21.43 -6.20 -10.07
C SER A 122 21.96 -4.89 -9.47
N GLY A 123 22.61 -5.00 -8.31
CA GLY A 123 23.20 -3.85 -7.62
C GLY A 123 22.21 -2.97 -6.84
N ILE A 124 20.92 -3.33 -6.81
CA ILE A 124 19.90 -2.58 -6.06
C ILE A 124 19.36 -3.45 -4.93
N LYS A 125 19.39 -2.92 -3.70
CA LYS A 125 18.72 -3.56 -2.56
C LYS A 125 17.20 -3.45 -2.76
N THR A 126 16.51 -4.59 -2.90
CA THR A 126 15.04 -4.64 -3.06
C THR A 126 14.30 -5.33 -1.91
N GLY A 127 15.05 -5.80 -0.91
CA GLY A 127 14.51 -6.48 0.26
C GLY A 127 13.64 -5.58 1.13
N LEU A 128 12.72 -6.21 1.88
CA LEU A 128 11.78 -5.52 2.77
C LEU A 128 12.58 -4.85 3.87
N ARG A 129 12.45 -3.54 3.97
CA ARG A 129 13.18 -2.70 4.92
C ARG A 129 12.43 -1.40 5.15
N LEU A 130 12.74 -0.72 6.24
CA LEU A 130 12.31 0.66 6.38
C LEU A 130 12.99 1.51 5.29
N LEU A 131 12.17 2.19 4.49
CA LEU A 131 12.63 3.23 3.58
C LEU A 131 12.39 4.57 4.28
N ASN A 132 13.34 5.01 5.12
CA ASN A 132 13.18 6.20 5.95
C ASN A 132 12.99 7.48 5.13
N SER A 133 12.51 8.55 5.77
CA SER A 133 12.56 9.88 5.14
C SER A 133 14.00 10.23 4.73
N GLN A 134 14.12 10.85 3.57
CA GLN A 134 15.37 11.22 2.90
C GLN A 134 16.22 10.01 2.47
N GLN A 135 15.64 8.79 2.41
CA GLN A 135 16.29 7.59 1.93
C GLN A 135 15.56 7.01 0.70
N ALA A 136 16.03 7.36 -0.50
CA ALA A 136 15.47 6.84 -1.74
C ALA A 136 15.72 5.33 -1.85
N GLY A 137 14.77 4.61 -2.45
CA GLY A 137 14.92 3.18 -2.65
C GLY A 137 13.62 2.50 -3.02
N ILE A 138 13.74 1.22 -3.36
CA ILE A 138 12.63 0.40 -3.82
C ILE A 138 12.58 -0.93 -3.03
N VAL A 139 11.37 -1.42 -2.79
CA VAL A 139 11.08 -2.72 -2.20
C VAL A 139 10.19 -3.49 -3.18
N PHE A 140 10.50 -4.76 -3.44
CA PHE A 140 9.66 -5.65 -4.24
C PHE A 140 9.09 -6.72 -3.32
N LEU A 141 7.79 -6.96 -3.36
CA LEU A 141 7.12 -7.99 -2.57
C LEU A 141 6.29 -8.88 -3.49
N SER A 142 6.31 -10.18 -3.27
CA SER A 142 5.33 -11.06 -3.91
C SER A 142 3.93 -10.76 -3.36
N GLN A 143 2.91 -10.92 -4.21
CA GLN A 143 1.52 -10.78 -3.77
C GLN A 143 1.17 -11.79 -2.66
N GLU A 144 1.77 -12.98 -2.68
CA GLU A 144 1.66 -13.96 -1.60
C GLU A 144 2.17 -13.42 -0.26
N LEU A 145 3.37 -12.81 -0.23
CA LEU A 145 3.91 -12.19 0.98
C LEU A 145 3.04 -11.01 1.44
N ILE A 146 2.54 -10.20 0.49
CA ILE A 146 1.58 -9.12 0.79
C ILE A 146 0.32 -9.68 1.45
N GLY A 147 -0.24 -10.79 0.94
CA GLY A 147 -1.37 -11.48 1.56
C GLY A 147 -1.09 -11.87 3.02
N ALA A 148 0.10 -12.42 3.30
CA ALA A 148 0.49 -12.77 4.67
C ALA A 148 0.65 -11.53 5.57
N LEU A 149 1.19 -10.42 5.03
CA LEU A 149 1.28 -9.14 5.75
C LEU A 149 -0.09 -8.57 6.06
N LEU A 150 -1.02 -8.57 5.10
CA LEU A 150 -2.40 -8.13 5.32
C LEU A 150 -3.14 -9.06 6.30
N ALA A 151 -2.89 -10.36 6.26
CA ALA A 151 -3.42 -11.29 7.27
C ALA A 151 -2.90 -10.93 8.67
N CYS A 152 -1.62 -10.56 8.81
CA CYS A 152 -1.10 -10.04 10.08
C CYS A 152 -1.84 -8.77 10.52
N SER A 153 -2.16 -7.86 9.59
CA SER A 153 -2.97 -6.67 9.88
C SER A 153 -4.40 -7.01 10.33
N PHE A 154 -5.07 -7.97 9.68
CA PHE A 154 -6.41 -8.42 10.02
C PHE A 154 -6.48 -9.12 11.37
N PHE A 155 -5.49 -9.94 11.71
CA PHE A 155 -5.36 -10.53 13.05
C PHE A 155 -4.74 -9.55 14.06
N CYS A 156 -4.49 -8.30 13.65
CA CYS A 156 -3.85 -7.26 14.42
C CYS A 156 -2.59 -7.76 15.15
N LEU A 157 -1.71 -8.46 14.44
CA LEU A 157 -0.52 -9.07 15.03
C LEU A 157 0.70 -8.16 14.98
N PHE A 158 0.70 -7.04 14.26
CA PHE A 158 1.88 -6.18 14.24
C PHE A 158 2.11 -5.47 15.58
N PRO A 159 3.37 -5.24 15.97
CA PRO A 159 3.71 -4.34 17.07
C PRO A 159 3.27 -2.90 16.73
N ASP A 160 2.54 -2.26 17.64
CA ASP A 160 2.15 -0.84 17.50
C ASP A 160 3.12 0.11 18.23
N ASP A 161 3.86 -0.43 19.19
CA ASP A 161 4.80 0.36 19.98
C ASP A 161 5.89 0.95 19.06
N ASN A 162 6.26 2.21 19.29
CA ASN A 162 7.29 2.95 18.55
C ASN A 162 7.02 3.22 17.05
N ARG A 163 5.89 2.78 16.46
CA ARG A 163 5.53 3.16 15.08
C ARG A 163 5.45 4.67 14.90
N GLY A 164 4.79 5.36 15.84
CA GLY A 164 4.68 6.82 15.84
C GLY A 164 6.03 7.54 15.90
N ALA A 165 6.99 7.00 16.66
CA ALA A 165 8.35 7.55 16.75
C ALA A 165 9.15 7.42 15.44
N LYS A 166 8.78 6.47 14.57
CA LYS A 166 9.30 6.36 13.19
C LYS A 166 8.41 7.02 12.15
N HIS A 167 7.36 7.73 12.56
CA HIS A 167 6.38 8.32 11.66
C HIS A 167 5.77 7.30 10.67
N LEU A 168 5.61 6.04 11.11
CA LEU A 168 4.94 5.01 10.33
C LEU A 168 3.42 5.14 10.48
N PRO A 169 2.64 4.88 9.40
CA PRO A 169 1.20 4.75 9.50
C PRO A 169 0.77 3.59 10.43
N VAL A 170 -0.48 3.66 10.89
CA VAL A 170 -1.17 2.53 11.53
C VAL A 170 -1.29 1.38 10.54
N ILE A 171 -1.17 0.13 11.00
CA ILE A 171 -1.14 -1.04 10.11
C ILE A 171 -2.12 -2.15 10.53
N ASN A 172 -2.45 -2.24 11.82
CA ASN A 172 -3.46 -3.17 12.33
C ASN A 172 -4.88 -2.65 11.98
N PHE A 173 -5.83 -3.57 11.79
CA PHE A 173 -7.20 -3.22 11.38
C PHE A 173 -8.11 -2.87 12.56
N ASP A 174 -7.60 -2.80 13.79
CA ASP A 174 -8.37 -2.55 14.99
C ASP A 174 -9.21 -1.27 14.90
N HIS A 175 -8.63 -0.16 14.41
CA HIS A 175 -9.38 1.09 14.20
C HIS A 175 -10.43 1.01 13.08
N LEU A 176 -10.23 0.15 12.08
CA LEU A 176 -11.19 -0.09 11.00
C LEU A 176 -12.45 -0.76 11.56
N PHE A 177 -12.28 -1.80 12.36
CA PHE A 177 -13.37 -2.51 13.04
C PHE A 177 -14.01 -1.68 14.16
N ALA A 178 -13.21 -0.99 14.97
CA ALA A 178 -13.72 -0.09 16.01
C ALA A 178 -14.65 0.99 15.42
N SER A 179 -14.27 1.56 14.28
CA SER A 179 -15.06 2.59 13.61
C SER A 179 -16.39 2.05 13.07
N LEU A 180 -16.46 0.76 12.69
CA LEU A 180 -17.71 0.12 12.27
C LEU A 180 -18.74 0.11 13.41
N TYR A 181 -18.29 -0.19 14.63
CA TYR A 181 -19.17 -0.27 15.80
C TYR A 181 -19.50 1.10 16.40
N ILE A 182 -18.49 1.95 16.65
CA ILE A 182 -18.69 3.24 17.34
C ILE A 182 -19.60 4.18 16.55
N SER A 183 -19.50 4.16 15.23
CA SER A 183 -20.23 5.08 14.35
C SER A 183 -20.52 4.40 13.02
N TYR A 184 -21.40 3.40 13.07
CA TYR A 184 -21.79 2.63 11.89
C TYR A 184 -22.11 3.54 10.70
N SER A 185 -21.51 3.20 9.57
CA SER A 185 -21.85 3.78 8.27
C SER A 185 -21.66 2.71 7.20
N GLN A 186 -22.52 2.74 6.18
CA GLN A 186 -22.44 1.80 5.06
C GLN A 186 -21.12 1.95 4.27
N SER A 187 -20.50 3.15 4.29
CA SER A 187 -19.16 3.35 3.74
C SER A 187 -18.11 2.58 4.52
N GLN A 188 -18.17 2.59 5.85
CA GLN A 188 -17.24 1.83 6.69
C GLN A 188 -17.40 0.32 6.51
N GLU A 189 -18.65 -0.17 6.48
CA GLU A 189 -18.94 -1.56 6.15
C GLU A 189 -18.38 -1.93 4.78
N SER A 190 -18.58 -1.07 3.78
CA SER A 190 -18.10 -1.31 2.41
C SER A 190 -16.58 -1.37 2.31
N LYS A 191 -15.85 -0.59 3.10
CA LYS A 191 -14.39 -0.70 3.21
C LYS A 191 -13.98 -2.09 3.68
N ILE A 192 -14.61 -2.57 4.76
CA ILE A 192 -14.34 -3.90 5.30
C ILE A 192 -14.74 -4.99 4.29
N ARG A 193 -15.87 -4.85 3.58
CA ARG A 193 -16.28 -5.78 2.51
C ARG A 193 -15.27 -5.87 1.37
N CYS A 194 -14.58 -4.78 1.00
CA CYS A 194 -13.51 -4.84 0.00
C CYS A 194 -12.31 -5.67 0.50
N ILE A 195 -11.91 -5.51 1.77
CA ILE A 195 -10.84 -6.29 2.40
C ILE A 195 -11.23 -7.76 2.55
N MET A 196 -12.48 -8.04 2.95
CA MET A 196 -13.03 -9.38 2.99
C MET A 196 -12.96 -10.04 1.61
N HIS A 197 -13.45 -9.35 0.58
CA HIS A 197 -13.43 -9.84 -0.79
C HIS A 197 -11.99 -10.14 -1.28
N TYR A 198 -11.01 -9.31 -0.92
CA TYR A 198 -9.61 -9.58 -1.21
C TYR A 198 -9.12 -10.89 -0.59
N PHE A 199 -9.41 -11.16 0.69
CA PHE A 199 -9.01 -12.42 1.32
C PHE A 199 -9.75 -13.64 0.74
N GLU A 200 -11.03 -13.50 0.40
CA GLU A 200 -11.77 -14.57 -0.29
C GLU A 200 -11.13 -14.93 -1.63
N ARG A 201 -10.76 -13.92 -2.43
CA ARG A 201 -10.05 -14.09 -3.70
C ARG A 201 -8.66 -14.69 -3.49
N PHE A 202 -7.92 -14.18 -2.52
CA PHE A 202 -6.57 -14.64 -2.19
C PHE A 202 -6.56 -16.13 -1.79
N CYS A 203 -7.45 -16.53 -0.88
CA CYS A 203 -7.55 -17.91 -0.40
C CYS A 203 -8.08 -18.86 -1.49
N SER A 204 -8.92 -18.37 -2.40
CA SER A 204 -9.39 -19.16 -3.55
C SER A 204 -8.31 -19.39 -4.60
N CYS A 205 -7.47 -18.37 -4.85
CA CYS A 205 -6.36 -18.45 -5.80
C CYS A 205 -5.26 -17.46 -5.40
N VAL A 206 -4.18 -17.97 -4.80
CA VAL A 206 -3.05 -17.14 -4.35
C VAL A 206 -2.43 -16.43 -5.56
N PRO A 207 -2.37 -15.09 -5.57
CA PRO A 207 -1.78 -14.35 -6.68
C PRO A 207 -0.25 -14.54 -6.73
N ILE A 208 0.29 -14.70 -7.94
CA ILE A 208 1.71 -15.02 -8.19
C ILE A 208 2.55 -13.84 -8.70
N GLY A 209 1.97 -12.65 -8.76
CA GLY A 209 2.65 -11.43 -9.22
C GLY A 209 3.53 -10.79 -8.15
N ILE A 210 4.09 -9.65 -8.52
CA ILE A 210 4.93 -8.82 -7.67
C ILE A 210 4.32 -7.42 -7.59
N VAL A 211 4.50 -6.76 -6.45
CA VAL A 211 4.24 -5.32 -6.29
C VAL A 211 5.52 -4.66 -5.80
N SER A 212 5.90 -3.55 -6.42
CA SER A 212 7.05 -2.74 -6.01
C SER A 212 6.61 -1.42 -5.41
N PHE A 213 7.29 -0.99 -4.35
CA PHE A 213 7.08 0.26 -3.65
C PHE A 213 8.38 1.06 -3.67
N GLU A 214 8.38 2.21 -4.34
CA GLU A 214 9.51 3.11 -4.46
C GLU A 214 9.28 4.37 -3.64
N ARG A 215 10.25 4.72 -2.78
CA ARG A 215 10.35 6.06 -2.20
C ARG A 215 11.22 6.92 -3.12
N LYS A 216 10.59 7.89 -3.77
CA LYS A 216 11.22 8.83 -4.68
C LYS A 216 11.65 10.05 -3.89
N ILE A 217 12.83 10.57 -4.22
CA ILE A 217 13.38 11.80 -3.65
C ILE A 217 13.93 12.62 -4.80
N THR A 218 13.53 13.87 -4.87
CA THR A 218 14.07 14.82 -5.85
C THR A 218 14.78 15.96 -5.14
N ALA A 219 15.70 16.61 -5.86
CA ALA A 219 16.05 17.98 -5.53
C ALA A 219 14.79 18.83 -5.66
N ALA A 220 14.55 19.75 -4.73
CA ALA A 220 13.44 20.69 -4.77
C ALA A 220 13.97 22.02 -5.36
N PRO A 221 13.70 22.34 -6.64
CA PRO A 221 14.13 23.60 -7.21
C PRO A 221 13.51 24.79 -6.48
N ASP A 222 14.20 25.93 -6.50
CA ASP A 222 13.71 27.15 -5.87
C ASP A 222 12.82 27.98 -6.83
N ALA A 223 12.28 29.09 -6.33
CA ALA A 223 11.44 29.97 -7.13
C ALA A 223 12.19 30.59 -8.33
N ASP A 224 13.49 30.83 -8.20
CA ASP A 224 14.31 31.40 -9.27
C ASP A 224 14.42 30.42 -10.44
N PHE A 225 14.67 29.14 -10.17
CA PHE A 225 14.64 28.07 -11.17
C PHE A 225 13.32 28.04 -11.95
N TRP A 226 12.18 28.03 -11.26
CA TRP A 226 10.87 27.96 -11.93
C TRP A 226 10.56 29.22 -12.74
N SER A 227 10.92 30.40 -12.23
CA SER A 227 10.70 31.67 -12.93
C SER A 227 11.50 31.80 -14.23
N LYS A 228 12.62 31.08 -14.34
CA LYS A 228 13.52 31.06 -15.50
C LYS A 228 13.27 29.88 -16.43
N SER A 229 12.35 28.98 -16.09
CA SER A 229 12.05 27.82 -16.91
C SER A 229 11.40 28.25 -18.23
N ASP A 230 11.97 27.78 -19.35
CA ASP A 230 11.47 27.99 -20.71
C ASP A 230 10.83 26.71 -21.31
N VAL A 231 10.61 25.69 -20.47
CA VAL A 231 10.00 24.42 -20.87
C VAL A 231 8.56 24.66 -21.30
N SER A 232 8.22 24.23 -22.51
CA SER A 232 6.86 24.33 -23.05
C SER A 232 5.90 23.42 -22.27
N LEU A 233 4.67 23.89 -22.05
CA LEU A 233 3.62 23.09 -21.43
C LEU A 233 3.31 21.85 -22.27
N CYS A 234 3.12 20.71 -21.60
CA CYS A 234 2.70 19.48 -22.25
C CYS A 234 1.27 19.58 -22.79
N ALA A 235 0.96 18.77 -23.81
CA ALA A 235 -0.43 18.55 -24.21
C ALA A 235 -1.21 17.90 -23.04
N PHE A 236 -2.45 18.33 -22.85
CA PHE A 236 -3.33 17.75 -21.82
C PHE A 236 -4.72 17.45 -22.41
N LYS A 237 -5.38 16.44 -21.85
CA LYS A 237 -6.78 16.10 -22.13
C LYS A 237 -7.58 16.28 -20.85
N VAL A 238 -8.79 16.83 -20.98
CA VAL A 238 -9.72 16.97 -19.85
C VAL A 238 -10.95 16.13 -20.14
N HIS A 239 -11.25 15.22 -19.24
CA HIS A 239 -12.45 14.38 -19.29
C HIS A 239 -13.39 14.82 -18.19
N SER A 240 -14.65 15.07 -18.52
CA SER A 240 -15.70 15.44 -17.55
C SER A 240 -16.33 14.23 -16.85
N PHE A 241 -15.97 13.02 -17.28
CA PHE A 241 -16.48 11.75 -16.77
C PHE A 241 -15.35 10.71 -16.74
N GLY A 242 -15.52 9.68 -15.91
CA GLY A 242 -14.53 8.64 -15.67
C GLY A 242 -13.79 8.82 -14.35
N LEU A 243 -13.05 7.79 -13.97
CA LEU A 243 -12.24 7.72 -12.76
C LEU A 243 -10.78 7.48 -13.15
N ILE A 244 -9.82 7.81 -12.27
CA ILE A 244 -8.38 7.63 -12.53
C ILE A 244 -8.07 6.13 -12.77
N GLU A 245 -8.61 5.26 -11.93
CA GLU A 245 -8.41 3.80 -11.95
C GLU A 245 -8.99 3.09 -13.19
N ASP A 246 -9.88 3.75 -13.93
CA ASP A 246 -10.57 3.19 -15.09
C ASP A 246 -9.94 3.63 -16.43
N GLN A 247 -8.91 4.48 -16.39
CA GLN A 247 -8.33 5.00 -17.62
C GLN A 247 -7.53 3.93 -18.36
N PRO A 248 -7.73 3.78 -19.68
CA PRO A 248 -7.17 2.67 -20.46
C PRO A 248 -5.70 2.87 -20.85
N ASP A 249 -5.23 4.12 -20.85
CA ASP A 249 -3.84 4.44 -21.13
C ASP A 249 -2.97 3.91 -19.98
N ASN A 250 -1.77 3.36 -20.24
CA ASN A 250 -0.80 2.92 -19.23
C ASN A 250 -0.19 4.11 -18.44
N ALA A 251 -1.05 5.03 -18.04
CA ALA A 251 -0.75 6.28 -17.41
C ALA A 251 -0.30 6.09 -15.96
N LEU A 252 0.39 7.10 -15.46
CA LEU A 252 0.65 7.23 -14.04
C LEU A 252 -0.62 7.72 -13.35
N GLU A 253 -1.19 6.86 -12.51
CA GLU A 253 -2.42 7.07 -11.78
C GLU A 253 -2.13 7.80 -10.47
N VAL A 254 -2.66 9.01 -10.29
CA VAL A 254 -2.34 9.81 -9.10
C VAL A 254 -3.23 9.42 -7.93
N ASP A 255 -2.60 9.17 -6.79
CA ASP A 255 -3.20 9.06 -5.47
C ASP A 255 -3.05 10.39 -4.73
N PHE A 256 -4.19 10.99 -4.33
CA PHE A 256 -4.28 12.23 -3.57
C PHE A 256 -3.99 11.96 -2.10
N ALA A 257 -2.74 11.60 -1.87
CA ALA A 257 -2.32 10.98 -0.65
C ALA A 257 -2.32 11.94 0.55
N ASN A 258 -2.42 11.36 1.73
CA ASN A 258 -1.91 12.00 2.93
C ASN A 258 -0.38 11.88 2.97
N LYS A 259 0.30 12.79 3.69
CA LYS A 259 1.75 12.68 3.93
C LYS A 259 2.14 11.36 4.63
N TYR A 260 1.20 10.72 5.33
CA TYR A 260 1.29 9.33 5.76
C TYR A 260 0.52 8.47 4.76
N LEU A 261 1.23 7.64 3.99
CA LEU A 261 0.63 6.78 2.96
C LEU A 261 -0.60 6.02 3.50
N GLY A 262 -1.68 6.04 2.73
CA GLY A 262 -2.95 5.40 3.06
C GLY A 262 -3.87 6.24 3.94
N GLY A 263 -3.41 7.37 4.50
CA GLY A 263 -4.27 8.32 5.22
C GLY A 263 -5.21 7.67 6.24
N GLY A 264 -6.51 7.85 6.04
CA GLY A 264 -7.57 7.27 6.88
C GLY A 264 -8.04 5.87 6.49
N SER A 265 -7.31 5.14 5.64
CA SER A 265 -7.74 3.87 5.03
C SER A 265 -8.12 2.81 6.05
N LEU A 266 -7.36 2.71 7.14
CA LEU A 266 -7.62 1.76 8.23
C LEU A 266 -8.37 2.40 9.41
N SER A 267 -9.06 3.53 9.17
CA SER A 267 -9.94 4.19 10.12
C SER A 267 -11.21 4.68 9.43
N ARG A 268 -11.57 5.98 9.56
CA ARG A 268 -12.82 6.58 9.07
C ARG A 268 -12.70 7.26 7.69
N GLY A 269 -11.50 7.43 7.16
CA GLY A 269 -11.30 8.05 5.84
C GLY A 269 -11.96 7.24 4.74
N CYS A 270 -12.58 7.90 3.77
CA CYS A 270 -13.29 7.24 2.67
C CYS A 270 -13.37 8.16 1.43
N VAL A 271 -12.30 8.93 1.17
CA VAL A 271 -12.18 9.75 -0.03
C VAL A 271 -11.27 9.05 -1.04
N GLN A 272 -10.67 9.77 -1.98
CA GLN A 272 -9.97 9.17 -3.11
C GLN A 272 -8.85 8.19 -2.70
N GLU A 273 -7.93 8.58 -1.81
CA GLU A 273 -6.85 7.70 -1.32
C GLU A 273 -7.42 6.45 -0.65
N GLU A 274 -8.36 6.60 0.30
CA GLU A 274 -8.86 5.46 1.04
C GLU A 274 -9.69 4.50 0.19
N ILE A 275 -10.48 5.02 -0.74
CA ILE A 275 -11.20 4.18 -1.71
C ILE A 275 -10.20 3.39 -2.54
N ARG A 276 -9.11 4.03 -2.99
CA ARG A 276 -8.08 3.36 -3.78
C ARG A 276 -7.42 2.21 -3.02
N PHE A 277 -7.11 2.41 -1.75
CA PHE A 277 -6.54 1.38 -0.87
C PHE A 277 -7.53 0.24 -0.58
N MET A 278 -8.84 0.49 -0.61
CA MET A 278 -9.82 -0.59 -0.44
C MET A 278 -10.02 -1.43 -1.71
N ILE A 279 -10.03 -0.81 -2.89
CA ILE A 279 -10.18 -1.57 -4.14
C ILE A 279 -8.88 -2.23 -4.60
N ASN A 280 -7.72 -1.73 -4.13
CA ASN A 280 -6.39 -2.32 -4.28
C ASN A 280 -5.74 -2.58 -2.90
N PRO A 281 -6.18 -3.57 -2.10
CA PRO A 281 -5.69 -3.77 -0.73
C PRO A 281 -4.19 -3.97 -0.60
N GLU A 282 -3.52 -4.43 -1.65
CA GLU A 282 -2.06 -4.62 -1.68
C GLU A 282 -1.27 -3.33 -1.39
N LEU A 283 -1.86 -2.15 -1.62
CA LEU A 283 -1.28 -0.85 -1.27
C LEU A 283 -1.03 -0.70 0.25
N ILE A 284 -1.85 -1.35 1.08
CA ILE A 284 -1.74 -1.33 2.55
C ILE A 284 -0.39 -1.88 3.01
N ALA A 285 0.24 -2.80 2.26
CA ALA A 285 1.55 -3.32 2.63
C ALA A 285 2.63 -2.23 2.71
N GLY A 286 2.53 -1.17 1.89
CA GLY A 286 3.43 -0.03 1.94
C GLY A 286 3.40 0.70 3.31
N MET A 287 2.24 0.73 3.96
CA MET A 287 2.05 1.37 5.28
C MET A 287 2.88 0.71 6.38
N LEU A 288 3.34 -0.54 6.18
CA LEU A 288 4.19 -1.24 7.13
C LEU A 288 5.58 -0.59 7.25
N PHE A 289 6.17 -0.15 6.13
CA PHE A 289 7.60 0.18 6.03
C PHE A 289 7.94 1.52 5.38
N LEU A 290 6.93 2.32 4.99
CA LEU A 290 7.10 3.67 4.45
C LEU A 290 6.66 4.72 5.49
N PRO A 291 7.60 5.34 6.23
CA PRO A 291 7.36 6.51 7.04
C PRO A 291 6.82 7.70 6.24
N ARG A 292 6.22 8.66 6.95
CA ARG A 292 5.76 9.97 6.46
C ARG A 292 6.67 10.54 5.36
N MET A 293 6.07 11.02 4.27
CA MET A 293 6.72 11.78 3.20
C MET A 293 7.03 13.22 3.66
N ASP A 294 8.24 13.68 3.32
CA ASP A 294 8.61 15.10 3.34
C ASP A 294 8.31 15.78 1.98
N ASP A 295 8.44 17.11 1.92
CA ASP A 295 7.98 17.91 0.79
C ASP A 295 8.66 17.58 -0.55
N ASN A 296 9.87 17.01 -0.53
CA ASN A 296 10.64 16.60 -1.71
C ASN A 296 10.55 15.11 -2.03
N GLU A 297 9.60 14.39 -1.43
CA GLU A 297 9.44 12.95 -1.58
C GLU A 297 8.09 12.58 -2.23
N ALA A 298 8.04 11.42 -2.86
CA ALA A 298 6.80 10.80 -3.35
C ALA A 298 6.91 9.29 -3.21
N ILE A 299 5.79 8.57 -3.29
CA ILE A 299 5.78 7.11 -3.27
C ILE A 299 5.17 6.61 -4.57
N GLU A 300 5.90 5.78 -5.33
CA GLU A 300 5.39 5.11 -6.52
C GLU A 300 5.18 3.63 -6.23
N ILE A 301 3.99 3.11 -6.55
CA ILE A 301 3.60 1.72 -6.35
C ILE A 301 3.22 1.13 -7.70
N VAL A 302 3.90 0.05 -8.09
CA VAL A 302 3.68 -0.62 -9.38
C VAL A 302 3.32 -2.07 -9.14
N GLY A 303 2.25 -2.53 -9.77
CA GLY A 303 1.86 -3.94 -9.77
C GLY A 303 0.63 -4.29 -8.96
N ALA A 304 0.06 -3.35 -8.20
CA ALA A 304 -1.11 -3.60 -7.38
C ALA A 304 -2.33 -4.00 -8.23
N GLU A 305 -2.94 -5.14 -7.91
CA GLU A 305 -4.15 -5.64 -8.56
C GLU A 305 -5.40 -4.97 -7.95
N ARG A 306 -6.38 -4.64 -8.79
CA ARG A 306 -7.71 -4.22 -8.32
C ARG A 306 -8.59 -5.44 -8.09
N PHE A 307 -9.16 -5.56 -6.90
CA PHE A 307 -9.99 -6.69 -6.51
C PHE A 307 -11.48 -6.35 -6.47
N SER A 308 -11.83 -5.08 -6.21
CA SER A 308 -13.22 -4.69 -5.96
C SER A 308 -13.74 -3.64 -6.95
N CYS A 309 -14.99 -3.85 -7.40
CA CYS A 309 -15.82 -2.80 -7.97
C CYS A 309 -16.43 -1.96 -6.84
N TYR A 310 -16.75 -0.70 -7.13
CA TYR A 310 -17.44 0.16 -6.17
C TYR A 310 -18.38 1.16 -6.85
N THR A 311 -19.25 1.77 -6.05
CA THR A 311 -20.04 2.94 -6.43
C THR A 311 -19.97 4.00 -5.34
N GLY A 312 -20.32 5.25 -5.68
CA GLY A 312 -20.35 6.36 -4.73
C GLY A 312 -18.98 6.82 -4.25
N TYR A 313 -18.97 7.77 -3.33
CA TYR A 313 -17.79 8.44 -2.80
C TYR A 313 -18.06 8.94 -1.37
N ALA A 314 -17.05 9.01 -0.50
CA ALA A 314 -17.22 9.40 0.90
C ALA A 314 -18.30 8.55 1.58
N SER A 315 -19.27 9.19 2.25
CA SER A 315 -20.37 8.49 2.93
C SER A 315 -21.24 7.62 2.00
N SER A 316 -21.22 7.87 0.69
CA SER A 316 -21.97 7.09 -0.31
C SER A 316 -21.17 5.94 -0.92
N PHE A 317 -19.90 5.73 -0.53
CA PHE A 317 -19.08 4.62 -1.01
C PHE A 317 -19.72 3.26 -0.71
N ARG A 318 -19.89 2.41 -1.73
CA ARG A 318 -20.41 1.06 -1.61
C ARG A 318 -19.54 0.07 -2.36
N PHE A 319 -19.20 -1.04 -1.70
CA PHE A 319 -18.63 -2.21 -2.37
C PHE A 319 -19.66 -2.74 -3.37
N ALA A 320 -19.23 -2.99 -4.61
CA ALA A 320 -20.10 -3.35 -5.73
C ALA A 320 -19.72 -4.69 -6.37
N GLY A 321 -19.04 -5.56 -5.62
CA GLY A 321 -18.68 -6.91 -6.07
C GLY A 321 -17.27 -7.01 -6.66
N GLU A 322 -17.04 -8.12 -7.34
CA GLU A 322 -15.74 -8.51 -7.88
C GLU A 322 -15.28 -7.62 -9.03
N TYR A 323 -13.98 -7.30 -9.03
CA TYR A 323 -13.28 -6.81 -10.21
C TYR A 323 -12.28 -7.88 -10.71
N ILE A 324 -12.30 -8.14 -12.01
CA ILE A 324 -11.32 -8.99 -12.68
C ILE A 324 -10.32 -8.10 -13.39
N ASP A 325 -9.15 -7.93 -12.79
CA ASP A 325 -8.09 -7.10 -13.37
C ASP A 325 -7.43 -7.79 -14.58
N LYS A 326 -7.68 -7.21 -15.76
CA LYS A 326 -7.17 -7.70 -17.05
C LYS A 326 -5.92 -6.95 -17.51
N LYS A 327 -5.39 -6.02 -16.70
CA LYS A 327 -4.15 -5.32 -17.04
C LYS A 327 -3.02 -6.33 -17.23
N ALA A 328 -2.23 -6.14 -18.29
CA ALA A 328 -1.10 -6.99 -18.61
C ALA A 328 -0.04 -6.92 -17.49
N MET A 329 0.81 -7.94 -17.42
CA MET A 329 1.99 -7.93 -16.56
C MET A 329 3.19 -7.31 -17.29
N ASP A 330 4.10 -6.70 -16.55
CA ASP A 330 5.41 -6.29 -17.03
C ASP A 330 6.45 -7.43 -16.88
N PRO A 331 7.71 -7.25 -17.33
CA PRO A 331 8.75 -8.27 -17.20
C PRO A 331 9.09 -8.68 -15.76
N PHE A 332 8.77 -7.85 -14.76
CA PHE A 332 8.92 -8.16 -13.34
C PHE A 332 7.71 -8.89 -12.75
N LYS A 333 6.74 -9.28 -13.59
CA LYS A 333 5.46 -9.87 -13.20
C LYS A 333 4.61 -8.94 -12.32
N ARG A 334 4.76 -7.63 -12.50
CA ARG A 334 3.90 -6.62 -11.88
C ARG A 334 2.78 -6.27 -12.86
N ARG A 335 1.54 -6.12 -12.37
CA ARG A 335 0.46 -5.54 -13.20
C ARG A 335 0.90 -4.17 -13.71
N ARG A 336 0.50 -3.81 -14.94
CA ARG A 336 0.72 -2.47 -15.52
C ARG A 336 -0.22 -1.42 -14.91
N THR A 337 -0.29 -1.41 -13.59
CA THR A 337 -0.93 -0.40 -12.76
C THR A 337 0.20 0.35 -12.06
N ARG A 338 0.37 1.64 -12.40
CA ARG A 338 1.38 2.52 -11.79
C ARG A 338 0.66 3.61 -11.04
N ILE A 339 0.81 3.62 -9.72
CA ILE A 339 0.16 4.59 -8.83
C ILE A 339 1.24 5.47 -8.21
N VAL A 340 1.03 6.78 -8.17
CA VAL A 340 1.92 7.71 -7.46
C VAL A 340 1.16 8.45 -6.37
N ALA A 341 1.60 8.26 -5.13
CA ALA A 341 1.13 8.97 -3.97
C ALA A 341 1.93 10.27 -3.79
N ILE A 342 1.22 11.40 -3.93
CA ILE A 342 1.75 12.73 -3.64
C ILE A 342 0.77 13.46 -2.73
N ASP A 343 1.29 13.96 -1.59
CA ASP A 343 0.47 14.67 -0.62
C ASP A 343 0.39 16.17 -0.91
N ALA A 344 -0.81 16.74 -0.92
CA ALA A 344 -1.03 18.19 -1.07
C ALA A 344 -1.05 18.90 0.30
N LEU A 345 -0.76 20.20 0.32
CA LEU A 345 -0.88 20.99 1.54
C LEU A 345 -2.35 21.21 1.89
N CYS A 346 -2.71 20.93 3.15
CA CYS A 346 -3.98 21.36 3.72
C CYS A 346 -3.88 22.85 4.13
N THR A 347 -3.95 23.77 3.16
CA THR A 347 -3.96 25.22 3.43
C THR A 347 -5.33 25.85 3.15
N PRO A 348 -5.86 26.66 4.10
CA PRO A 348 -7.18 27.25 3.94
C PRO A 348 -7.16 28.44 2.97
N LYS A 349 -8.18 28.51 2.11
CA LYS A 349 -8.58 29.69 1.33
C LYS A 349 -7.41 30.23 0.48
N MET A 350 -7.22 31.56 0.47
CA MET A 350 -6.23 32.26 -0.35
C MET A 350 -4.77 31.99 0.02
N ARG A 351 -4.48 31.25 1.10
CA ARG A 351 -3.09 30.98 1.51
C ARG A 351 -2.35 30.09 0.51
N HIS A 352 -3.05 29.28 -0.28
CA HIS A 352 -2.42 28.44 -1.30
C HIS A 352 -1.73 29.25 -2.41
N PHE A 353 -2.11 30.52 -2.62
CA PHE A 353 -1.50 31.40 -3.64
C PHE A 353 -0.19 32.03 -3.18
N LYS A 354 0.26 31.80 -1.94
CA LYS A 354 1.56 32.28 -1.51
C LYS A 354 2.65 31.54 -2.28
N ASP A 355 3.69 32.26 -2.69
CA ASP A 355 4.82 31.71 -3.45
C ASP A 355 5.41 30.45 -2.81
N ILE A 356 5.54 30.42 -1.48
CA ILE A 356 6.04 29.25 -0.75
C ILE A 356 5.13 28.02 -0.88
N CYS A 357 3.81 28.21 -0.96
CA CYS A 357 2.86 27.12 -1.15
C CYS A 357 2.88 26.64 -2.59
N LEU A 358 2.84 27.56 -3.57
CA LEU A 358 2.94 27.22 -4.99
C LEU A 358 4.24 26.46 -5.30
N LEU A 359 5.37 26.95 -4.80
CA LEU A 359 6.67 26.31 -4.96
C LEU A 359 6.68 24.88 -4.39
N ARG A 360 6.09 24.70 -3.19
CA ARG A 360 5.98 23.38 -2.57
C ARG A 360 5.15 22.43 -3.43
N GLU A 361 3.96 22.83 -3.88
CA GLU A 361 3.08 21.95 -4.65
C GLU A 361 3.67 21.58 -6.02
N ILE A 362 4.30 22.54 -6.71
CA ILE A 362 4.97 22.29 -7.98
C ILE A 362 6.13 21.30 -7.78
N ASN A 363 6.93 21.46 -6.73
CA ASN A 363 8.03 20.54 -6.43
C ASN A 363 7.57 19.14 -6.02
N LYS A 364 6.48 19.03 -5.25
CA LYS A 364 5.86 17.75 -4.89
C LYS A 364 5.34 17.01 -6.13
N ALA A 365 4.61 17.72 -7.00
CA ALA A 365 4.12 17.18 -8.25
C ALA A 365 5.29 16.76 -9.16
N LEU A 366 6.33 17.59 -9.28
CA LEU A 366 7.55 17.24 -10.01
C LEU A 366 8.17 15.95 -9.46
N CYS A 367 8.32 15.80 -8.14
CA CYS A 367 8.85 14.58 -7.52
C CYS A 367 8.07 13.33 -7.93
N GLY A 368 6.75 13.38 -7.87
CA GLY A 368 5.88 12.27 -8.25
C GLY A 368 5.96 11.94 -9.74
N PHE A 369 5.92 12.97 -10.58
CA PHE A 369 5.80 12.83 -12.04
C PHE A 369 7.12 12.56 -12.75
N LEU A 370 8.26 12.91 -12.14
CA LEU A 370 9.57 12.59 -12.70
C LEU A 370 9.72 11.08 -12.81
N ASN A 371 9.95 10.61 -14.04
CA ASN A 371 10.32 9.23 -14.27
C ASN A 371 11.81 9.08 -13.95
N CYS A 372 12.16 8.42 -12.84
CA CYS A 372 13.54 8.15 -12.47
C CYS A 372 14.23 7.09 -13.37
N SER A 373 13.60 6.71 -14.48
CA SER A 373 14.12 5.86 -15.56
C SER A 373 15.61 6.10 -15.84
N LYS A 374 16.09 7.36 -15.90
CA LYS A 374 17.50 7.65 -16.22
C LYS A 374 18.52 7.12 -15.19
N ALA A 375 18.12 6.88 -13.94
CA ALA A 375 19.00 6.22 -12.94
C ALA A 375 19.08 4.69 -13.17
N TRP A 376 18.09 4.11 -13.85
CA TRP A 376 17.99 2.67 -14.17
C TRP A 376 18.25 2.36 -15.66
N GLU A 377 18.33 3.38 -16.53
CA GLU A 377 18.63 3.28 -17.97
C GLU A 377 20.05 2.80 -18.24
N HIS A 378 21.02 3.07 -17.35
CA HIS A 378 22.34 2.45 -17.42
C HIS A 378 22.31 0.92 -17.22
N GLN A 379 21.15 0.33 -16.92
CA GLN A 379 20.96 -1.12 -16.71
C GLN A 379 19.89 -1.77 -17.63
N ASN A 380 19.32 -1.07 -18.63
CA ASN A 380 18.30 -1.60 -19.58
C ASN A 380 17.01 -2.15 -18.92
N ILE A 381 16.41 -1.45 -17.97
CA ILE A 381 15.29 -1.99 -17.16
C ILE A 381 13.88 -1.47 -17.54
N PHE A 382 13.78 -0.43 -18.37
CA PHE A 382 12.49 -0.01 -18.95
C PHE A 382 12.66 0.30 -20.43
N MET A 383 12.49 -0.72 -21.27
CA MET A 383 12.23 -0.55 -22.70
C MET A 383 10.73 -0.78 -22.88
N ASP A 384 9.96 0.30 -22.94
CA ASP A 384 8.64 0.23 -23.55
C ASP A 384 8.89 0.27 -25.07
N GLU A 385 8.96 -0.89 -25.74
CA GLU A 385 9.10 -0.98 -27.21
C GLU A 385 7.81 -0.54 -27.95
N GLY A 386 7.08 0.44 -27.40
CA GLY A 386 5.84 0.98 -27.94
C GLY A 386 5.95 2.38 -28.56
N ASP A 387 6.98 3.15 -28.23
CA ASP A 387 7.14 4.52 -28.74
C ASP A 387 8.18 4.56 -29.88
N ASN A 388 7.68 4.36 -31.10
CA ASN A 388 8.49 4.43 -32.31
C ASN A 388 9.02 5.85 -32.59
N GLU A 389 10.32 5.89 -32.87
CA GLU A 389 11.06 6.75 -33.80
C GLU A 389 11.06 8.28 -33.62
N ILE A 390 12.18 8.83 -33.11
CA ILE A 390 12.93 9.89 -33.79
C ILE A 390 14.45 9.65 -33.60
N GLN A 391 15.14 9.23 -34.67
CA GLN A 391 16.61 9.25 -34.75
C GLN A 391 17.14 10.69 -34.84
N LEU A 392 18.06 11.11 -33.96
CA LEU A 392 18.96 12.23 -34.27
C LEU A 392 20.39 12.04 -33.70
N VAL A 393 21.28 11.70 -34.64
CA VAL A 393 22.67 12.13 -34.85
C VAL A 393 23.54 12.47 -33.63
N ARG A 394 24.59 11.65 -33.44
CA ARG A 394 25.78 11.95 -32.64
C ARG A 394 26.49 13.22 -33.15
N ASN A 395 26.70 14.20 -32.28
CA ASN A 395 27.89 15.05 -32.30
C ASN A 395 28.22 15.51 -30.87
N GLY A 396 29.46 15.28 -30.45
CA GLY A 396 29.91 15.46 -29.08
C GLY A 396 30.29 16.89 -28.71
N ARG A 397 30.14 17.21 -27.42
CA ARG A 397 31.20 17.61 -26.49
C ARG A 397 30.60 17.86 -25.11
N ASP A 398 31.32 17.40 -24.09
CA ASP A 398 30.96 17.48 -22.67
C ASP A 398 30.61 18.90 -22.20
N SER A 399 29.49 18.98 -21.49
CA SER A 399 29.30 19.90 -20.36
C SER A 399 28.38 19.19 -19.35
N GLY A 400 28.91 18.93 -18.16
CA GLY A 400 28.23 18.19 -17.09
C GLY A 400 27.04 18.94 -16.49
N LEU A 401 25.91 18.91 -17.20
CA LEU A 401 24.59 19.25 -16.70
C LEU A 401 23.70 18.04 -16.98
N LEU A 402 23.10 17.43 -15.94
CA LEU A 402 22.06 16.42 -16.12
C LEU A 402 20.92 17.03 -16.94
N ARG A 403 20.88 16.74 -18.26
CA ARG A 403 19.68 16.92 -19.07
C ARG A 403 18.73 15.77 -18.74
N THR A 404 17.89 15.99 -17.73
CA THR A 404 16.67 15.22 -17.51
C THR A 404 15.68 15.57 -18.61
N GLU A 405 15.74 14.86 -19.74
CA GLU A 405 14.64 14.86 -20.71
C GLU A 405 13.47 14.11 -20.09
N THR A 406 12.33 14.80 -20.01
CA THR A 406 11.05 14.28 -19.54
C THR A 406 10.46 13.44 -20.66
N THR A 407 10.56 12.11 -20.59
CA THR A 407 9.73 11.23 -21.43
C THR A 407 8.27 11.49 -21.04
N ALA A 408 7.41 11.70 -22.04
CA ALA A 408 6.01 12.08 -21.84
C ALA A 408 5.22 10.91 -21.22
N VAL A 409 5.23 10.79 -19.90
CA VAL A 409 4.31 9.92 -19.19
C VAL A 409 2.96 10.61 -19.18
N GLY A 410 1.93 9.97 -19.73
CA GLY A 410 0.56 10.42 -19.52
C GLY A 410 0.26 10.40 -18.03
N ILE A 411 -0.05 11.57 -17.45
CA ILE A 411 -0.44 11.70 -16.05
C ILE A 411 -1.95 11.92 -16.03
N ILE A 412 -2.65 11.16 -15.22
CA ILE A 412 -4.11 11.30 -15.10
C ILE A 412 -4.43 11.83 -13.70
N LEU A 413 -5.04 13.00 -13.71
CA LEU A 413 -5.54 13.71 -12.53
C LEU A 413 -7.06 13.81 -12.62
N GLN A 414 -7.72 13.66 -11.48
CA GLN A 414 -9.15 13.93 -11.34
C GLN A 414 -9.36 15.10 -10.39
N THR A 415 -10.01 16.17 -10.85
CA THR A 415 -10.33 17.29 -9.98
C THR A 415 -11.67 17.06 -9.30
N PHE A 416 -11.67 17.00 -7.97
CA PHE A 416 -12.92 17.04 -7.19
C PHE A 416 -13.20 18.48 -6.77
N SER A 417 -14.42 18.98 -6.99
CA SER A 417 -14.84 20.32 -6.55
C SER A 417 -14.90 20.49 -5.02
N THR A 418 -14.58 19.45 -4.25
CA THR A 418 -14.86 19.35 -2.81
C THR A 418 -13.64 19.46 -1.89
N PHE A 419 -12.48 19.93 -2.37
CA PHE A 419 -11.34 20.26 -1.48
C PHE A 419 -11.61 21.40 -0.48
N PHE A 420 -12.83 21.97 -0.44
CA PHE A 420 -13.17 23.13 0.38
C PHE A 420 -14.00 22.84 1.64
N HIS A 421 -14.35 21.60 1.96
CA HIS A 421 -15.10 21.29 3.19
C HIS A 421 -14.59 20.03 3.90
N LEU A 422 -13.44 20.14 4.55
CA LEU A 422 -13.11 19.41 5.78
C LEU A 422 -12.57 20.39 6.82
#